data_AF-A0A6S4RXF4-F1
#
_entry.id   AF-A0A6S4RXF4-F1
#
_cell.length_a   1.000
_cell.length_b   1.000
_cell.length_c   1.000
_cell.angle_alpha   90.00
_cell.angle_beta   90.00
_cell.angle_gamma   90.00
#
_symmetry.space_group_name_H-M   'P 1'
#
loop_
_entity.id
_entity.type
_entity.pdbx_description
1 polymer ?
#
loop_
_entity_poly.entity_id
_entity_poly.type
_entity_poly.pdbx_seq_one_letter_code
_entity_poly.pdbx_strand_id
1 'polypeptide(L)' 'NLWLNLTDGSILCGRKFFDGSGGNDHAVDHFRATGYPLAVKLG' A
#
# COMPACT_ATOMS: atom_id res chain seq x y z
N ASN A 1 -7.94 -5.72 0.30
CA ASN A 1 -7.26 -4.50 0.76
C ASN A 1 -6.03 -4.23 -0.12
N LEU A 2 -6.29 -3.89 -1.39
CA LEU A 2 -5.25 -3.57 -2.38
C LEU A 2 -5.25 -2.06 -2.64
N TRP A 3 -4.08 -1.52 -2.93
CA TRP A 3 -3.83 -0.10 -3.14
C TRP A 3 -3.07 0.08 -4.45
N LEU A 4 -3.59 0.93 -5.32
CA LEU A 4 -2.96 1.34 -6.58
C LEU A 4 -2.20 2.65 -6.35
N ASN A 5 -0.88 2.63 -6.50
CA ASN A 5 -0.07 3.84 -6.47
C ASN A 5 -0.30 4.69 -7.72
N LEU A 6 -0.54 5.98 -7.56
CA LEU A 6 -0.89 6.89 -8.67
C LEU A 6 0.31 7.41 -9.45
N THR A 7 1.53 7.19 -8.96
CA THR A 7 2.75 7.62 -9.63
C THR A 7 3.23 6.59 -10.65
N ASP A 8 3.19 5.30 -10.32
CA ASP A 8 3.76 4.23 -11.15
C ASP A 8 2.80 3.09 -11.49
N GLY A 9 1.57 3.10 -10.96
CA GLY A 9 0.58 2.06 -11.22
C GLY A 9 0.82 0.75 -10.48
N SER A 10 1.73 0.70 -9.49
CA SER A 10 1.95 -0.49 -8.67
C SER A 10 0.71 -0.83 -7.83
N ILE A 11 0.35 -2.13 -7.76
CA ILE A 11 -0.78 -2.63 -6.97
C ILE A 11 -0.26 -3.49 -5.82
N LEU A 12 -0.46 -3.05 -4.59
CA LEU A 12 0.16 -3.63 -3.40
C LEU A 12 -0.85 -3.72 -2.24
N CYS A 13 -0.63 -4.63 -1.29
CA CYS A 13 -1.53 -4.77 -0.15
C CYS A 13 -1.28 -3.70 0.93
N GLY A 14 -2.33 -3.34 1.67
CA GLY A 14 -2.27 -2.32 2.71
C GLY A 14 -1.50 -2.74 3.97
N ARG A 15 -1.48 -1.84 4.95
CA ARG A 15 -0.78 -1.99 6.23
C ARG A 15 -1.33 -3.13 7.10
N LYS A 16 -0.48 -3.76 7.92
CA LYS A 16 -0.87 -4.66 9.00
C LYS A 16 -1.13 -3.90 10.31
N PHE A 17 -2.24 -4.17 10.99
CA PHE A 17 -2.59 -3.57 12.28
C PHE A 17 -2.23 -4.50 13.46
N PHE A 18 -2.13 -3.93 14.67
CA PHE A 18 -1.74 -4.67 15.88
C PHE A 18 -2.76 -5.72 16.33
N ASP A 19 -4.02 -5.56 15.90
CA ASP A 19 -5.12 -6.49 16.14
C ASP A 19 -5.12 -7.69 15.17
N GLY A 20 -4.12 -7.76 14.28
CA GLY A 20 -3.97 -8.82 13.28
C GLY A 20 -4.76 -8.58 12.00
N SER A 21 -5.56 -7.52 11.91
CA SER A 21 -6.29 -7.15 10.69
C SER A 21 -5.39 -6.40 9.68
N GLY A 22 -5.89 -6.23 8.45
CA GLY A 22 -5.20 -5.44 7.41
C GLY A 22 -4.54 -6.29 6.32
N GLY A 23 -3.34 -5.86 5.89
CA GLY A 23 -2.52 -6.53 4.86
C GLY A 23 -1.12 -6.91 5.36
N ASN A 24 -0.14 -6.91 4.45
CA ASN A 24 1.25 -7.31 4.72
C ASN A 24 2.27 -6.18 4.49
N ASP A 25 1.84 -4.92 4.62
CA ASP A 25 2.70 -3.72 4.55
C ASP A 25 3.37 -3.42 3.20
N HIS A 26 3.13 -4.20 2.14
CA HIS A 26 3.78 -4.02 0.84
C HIS A 26 3.63 -2.61 0.26
N ALA A 27 2.45 -1.98 0.37
CA ALA A 27 2.25 -0.61 -0.12
C ALA A 27 3.04 0.43 0.69
N VAL A 28 3.23 0.19 1.99
CA VAL A 28 4.00 1.08 2.88
C VAL A 28 5.50 0.94 2.60
N ASP A 29 5.98 -0.29 2.42
CA ASP A 29 7.38 -0.54 2.10
C ASP A 29 7.75 -0.01 0.71
N HIS A 30 6.84 -0.12 -0.26
CA HIS A 30 7.01 0.52 -1.55
C HIS A 30 7.11 2.04 -1.45
N PHE A 31 6.22 2.67 -0.68
CA PHE A 31 6.31 4.12 -0.41
C PHE A 31 7.66 4.51 0.23
N ARG A 32 8.18 3.72 1.18
CA ARG A 32 9.49 3.99 1.79
C ARG A 32 10.65 3.88 0.81
N ALA A 33 10.55 2.99 -0.17
CA ALA A 33 11.59 2.78 -1.18
C ALA A 33 11.54 3.83 -2.31
N THR A 34 10.35 4.25 -2.74
CA THR A 34 10.18 5.10 -3.93
C THR A 34 9.83 6.55 -3.61
N GLY A 35 9.23 6.82 -2.46
CA GLY A 35 8.72 8.13 -2.07
C GLY A 35 7.41 8.53 -2.77
N TYR A 36 6.73 7.61 -3.46
CA TYR A 36 5.50 7.91 -4.21
C TYR A 36 4.29 8.05 -3.27
N PRO A 37 3.77 9.29 -3.06
CA PRO A 37 3.02 9.60 -1.85
C PRO A 37 1.52 9.28 -1.90
N LEU A 38 0.96 9.06 -3.10
CA LEU A 38 -0.48 8.91 -3.29
C LEU A 38 -0.83 7.54 -3.85
N ALA A 39 -1.80 6.90 -3.20
CA ALA A 39 -2.40 5.65 -3.65
C ALA A 39 -3.91 5.66 -3.42
N VAL A 40 -4.65 4.96 -4.27
CA VAL A 40 -6.10 4.78 -4.15
C VAL A 40 -6.41 3.33 -3.78
N LYS A 41 -7.36 3.13 -2.85
CA LYS A 41 -7.81 1.79 -2.47
C LYS A 41 -8.66 1.19 -3.60
N LEU A 42 -8.33 -0.03 -4.00
CA LEU A 42 -9.09 -0.81 -4.97
C LEU A 42 -10.16 -1.62 -4.23
N GLY A 43 -11.44 -1.32 -4.47
CA GLY A 43 -12.58 -2.01 -3.84
C GLY A 43 -12.63 -1.79 -2.33
#